data_AF-A0A1Q7UG75-F1
#
_entry.id   AF-A0A1Q7UG75-F1
#
_cell.length_a   1.000
_cell.length_b   1.000
_cell.length_c   1.000
_cell.angle_alpha   90.00
_cell.angle_beta   90.00
_cell.angle_gamma   90.00
#
_symmetry.space_group_name_H-M   'P 1'
#
loop_
_entity.id
_entity.type
_entity.pdbx_description
1 polymer ?
#
loop_
_entity_poly.entity_id
_entity_poly.type
_entity_poly.pdbx_seq_one_letter_code
_entity_poly.pdbx_strand_id
1 'polypeptide(L)'
;MKKAMALLAVVMMLGAGAGVAFAKECPLLVKQLKDASANEKDAKKKADADKLIAKAQKEHEDGKHADSVKTADEAAKVLGVKLEHKQ
;
A
#
# COMPACT_ATOMS: atom_id res chain seq x y z
N MET A 1 32.70 2.38 -36.02
CA MET A 1 31.28 2.16 -35.67
C MET A 1 31.01 0.78 -35.04
N LYS A 2 31.83 0.30 -34.08
CA LYS A 2 31.62 -1.03 -33.46
C LYS A 2 31.77 -1.06 -31.93
N LYS A 3 31.94 0.10 -31.28
CA LYS A 3 32.17 0.18 -29.82
C LYS A 3 31.12 1.01 -29.06
N ALA A 4 30.12 1.53 -29.75
CA ALA A 4 29.05 2.35 -29.14
C ALA A 4 27.80 1.54 -28.73
N MET A 5 27.73 0.25 -29.08
CA MET A 5 26.51 -0.55 -28.93
C MET A 5 26.45 -1.38 -27.64
N ALA A 6 27.48 -1.30 -26.78
CA ALA A 6 27.56 -2.06 -25.53
C ALA A 6 27.19 -1.25 -24.27
N LEU A 7 26.98 0.07 -24.38
CA LEU A 7 26.70 0.95 -23.24
C LEU A 7 25.21 1.25 -23.04
N LEU A 8 24.33 0.80 -23.93
CA LEU A 8 22.89 1.08 -23.85
C LEU A 8 22.07 -0.03 -23.14
N ALA A 9 22.73 -1.05 -22.58
CA ALA A 9 22.06 -2.17 -21.92
C ALA A 9 22.04 -2.08 -20.38
N VAL A 10 22.77 -1.14 -19.77
CA VAL A 10 22.92 -1.07 -18.30
C VAL A 10 21.95 -0.09 -17.63
N VAL A 11 21.31 0.81 -18.38
CA VAL A 11 20.44 1.86 -17.80
C VAL A 11 19.00 1.36 -17.51
N MET A 12 18.57 0.23 -18.08
CA MET A 12 17.22 -0.30 -17.86
C MET A 12 17.07 -1.13 -16.56
N MET A 13 18.16 -1.46 -15.87
CA MET A 13 18.13 -2.34 -14.70
C MET A 13 18.06 -1.63 -13.34
N LEU A 14 18.06 -0.30 -13.30
CA LEU A 14 17.85 0.44 -12.04
C LEU A 14 16.36 0.65 -11.70
N GLY A 15 15.43 0.37 -12.61
CA GLY A 15 13.99 0.48 -12.37
C GLY A 15 13.36 -0.73 -11.65
N ALA A 16 14.05 -1.87 -11.60
CA ALA A 16 13.50 -3.13 -11.07
C ALA A 16 13.91 -3.44 -9.61
N GLY A 17 14.65 -2.55 -8.94
CA GLY A 17 15.17 -2.80 -7.59
C GLY A 17 14.24 -2.46 -6.43
N ALA A 18 13.23 -1.60 -6.62
CA ALA A 18 12.31 -1.16 -5.57
C ALA A 18 10.87 -1.71 -5.72
N GLY A 19 10.51 -2.29 -6.87
CA GLY A 19 9.13 -2.71 -7.16
C GLY A 19 8.71 -4.04 -6.53
N VAL A 20 9.66 -4.91 -6.15
CA VAL A 20 9.35 -6.26 -5.68
C VAL A 20 9.00 -6.32 -4.19
N ALA A 21 9.45 -5.35 -3.38
CA ALA A 21 9.16 -5.32 -1.94
C ALA A 21 7.69 -4.92 -1.66
N PHE A 22 7.19 -3.91 -2.39
CA PHE A 22 5.85 -3.32 -2.22
C PHE A 22 4.70 -4.08 -2.89
N ALA A 23 4.98 -5.04 -3.78
CA ALA A 23 3.97 -5.71 -4.61
C ALA A 23 2.84 -6.44 -3.84
N LYS A 24 2.92 -6.50 -2.50
CA LYS A 24 1.88 -7.07 -1.63
C LYS A 24 1.56 -6.25 -0.38
N GLU A 25 2.12 -5.06 -0.22
CA GLU A 25 1.94 -4.29 1.02
C GLU A 25 0.52 -3.72 1.14
N CYS A 26 0.04 -2.97 0.15
CA CYS A 26 -1.31 -2.38 0.23
C CYS A 26 -2.42 -3.44 0.48
N PRO A 27 -2.44 -4.59 -0.24
CA PRO A 27 -3.42 -5.64 0.05
C PRO A 27 -3.30 -6.24 1.46
N LEU A 28 -2.09 -6.36 2.01
CA LEU A 28 -1.86 -6.83 3.37
C LEU A 28 -2.45 -5.85 4.39
N LEU A 29 -2.10 -4.57 4.28
CA LEU A 29 -2.57 -3.52 5.19
C LEU A 29 -4.10 -3.39 5.17
N VAL A 30 -4.70 -3.37 3.97
CA VAL A 30 -6.16 -3.33 3.81
C VAL A 30 -6.82 -4.56 4.45
N LYS A 31 -6.21 -5.74 4.34
CA LYS A 31 -6.72 -6.94 5.03
C LYS A 31 -6.66 -6.80 6.54
N GLN A 32 -5.55 -6.36 7.11
CA GLN A 32 -5.41 -6.13 8.56
C GLN A 32 -6.48 -5.15 9.07
N LEU A 33 -6.74 -4.08 8.32
CA LEU A 33 -7.76 -3.08 8.67
C LEU A 33 -9.18 -3.63 8.59
N LYS A 34 -9.51 -4.44 7.57
CA LYS A 34 -10.82 -5.09 7.47
C LYS A 34 -11.05 -6.04 8.65
N ASP A 35 -10.03 -6.82 9.00
CA ASP A 35 -10.08 -7.74 10.14
C ASP A 35 -10.24 -6.96 11.46
N ALA A 36 -9.56 -5.81 11.62
CA ALA A 36 -9.71 -4.92 12.78
C ALA A 36 -11.10 -4.24 12.84
N SER A 37 -11.58 -3.70 11.71
CA SER A 37 -12.89 -3.03 11.59
C SER A 37 -14.05 -4.00 11.87
N ALA A 38 -13.92 -5.26 11.47
CA ALA A 38 -14.91 -6.30 11.76
C ALA A 38 -15.09 -6.54 13.28
N ASN A 39 -14.04 -6.33 14.06
CA ASN A 39 -14.04 -6.49 15.52
C ASN A 39 -14.33 -5.18 16.28
N GLU A 40 -14.44 -4.04 15.58
CA GLU A 40 -14.74 -2.75 16.18
C GLU A 40 -16.22 -2.67 16.59
N LYS A 41 -16.47 -2.29 17.86
CA LYS A 41 -17.81 -2.24 18.47
C LYS A 41 -18.43 -0.86 18.36
N ASP A 42 -17.62 0.19 18.28
CA ASP A 42 -18.12 1.55 18.06
C ASP A 42 -18.53 1.71 16.59
N ALA A 43 -19.84 1.82 16.35
CA ALA A 43 -20.41 1.90 15.01
C ALA A 43 -19.94 3.14 14.23
N LYS A 44 -19.67 4.26 14.90
CA LYS A 44 -19.20 5.48 14.26
C LYS A 44 -17.74 5.33 13.85
N LYS A 45 -16.91 4.87 14.77
CA LYS A 45 -15.49 4.59 14.54
C LYS A 45 -15.29 3.58 13.42
N LYS A 46 -16.09 2.50 13.43
CA LYS A 46 -16.14 1.51 12.36
C LYS A 46 -16.50 2.14 11.01
N ALA A 47 -17.59 2.91 10.94
CA ALA A 47 -18.03 3.53 9.69
C ALA A 47 -17.00 4.51 9.12
N ASP A 48 -16.29 5.26 9.98
CA ASP A 48 -15.24 6.18 9.55
C ASP A 48 -13.98 5.44 9.09
N ALA A 49 -13.60 4.35 9.76
CA ALA A 49 -12.53 3.47 9.32
C ALA A 49 -12.85 2.80 7.97
N ASP A 50 -14.06 2.27 7.79
CA ASP A 50 -14.47 1.57 6.56
C ASP A 50 -14.40 2.48 5.32
N LYS A 51 -14.70 3.78 5.47
CA LYS A 51 -14.52 4.77 4.38
C LYS A 51 -13.05 4.91 3.99
N LEU A 52 -12.15 4.99 4.97
CA LEU A 52 -10.71 5.09 4.72
C LEU A 52 -10.16 3.79 4.12
N ILE A 53 -10.61 2.64 4.59
CA ILE A 53 -10.26 1.32 4.03
C ILE A 53 -10.68 1.23 2.56
N ALA A 54 -11.91 1.66 2.24
CA ALA A 54 -12.39 1.67 0.85
C ALA A 54 -11.58 2.64 -0.03
N LYS A 55 -11.20 3.81 0.51
CA LYS A 55 -10.32 4.76 -0.19
C LYS A 55 -8.93 4.17 -0.43
N ALA A 56 -8.32 3.54 0.57
CA ALA A 56 -7.02 2.88 0.44
C ALA A 56 -7.05 1.76 -0.61
N GLN A 57 -8.12 0.96 -0.65
CA GLN A 57 -8.30 -0.05 -1.71
C GLN A 57 -8.40 0.62 -3.08
N LYS A 58 -9.19 1.69 -3.22
CA LYS A 58 -9.32 2.40 -4.49
C LYS A 58 -7.98 2.98 -4.96
N GLU A 59 -7.21 3.58 -4.06
CA GLU A 59 -5.86 4.08 -4.35
C GLU A 59 -4.93 2.95 -4.80
N HIS A 60 -5.07 1.73 -4.25
CA HIS A 60 -4.34 0.56 -4.74
C HIS A 60 -4.76 0.16 -6.16
N GLU A 61 -6.05 0.04 -6.45
CA GLU A 61 -6.57 -0.28 -7.79
C GLU A 61 -6.15 0.79 -8.83
N ASP A 62 -6.07 2.05 -8.42
CA ASP A 62 -5.62 3.18 -9.24
C ASP A 62 -4.08 3.24 -9.40
N GLY A 63 -3.31 2.32 -8.80
CA GLY A 63 -1.84 2.30 -8.84
C GLY A 63 -1.15 3.32 -7.92
N LYS A 64 -1.90 4.04 -7.09
CA LYS A 64 -1.39 5.05 -6.13
C LYS A 64 -0.93 4.39 -4.83
N HIS A 65 0.08 3.53 -4.91
CA HIS A 65 0.52 2.71 -3.77
C HIS A 65 0.94 3.52 -2.54
N ALA A 66 1.66 4.62 -2.73
CA ALA A 66 2.09 5.47 -1.60
C ALA A 66 0.90 6.13 -0.89
N ASP A 67 -0.13 6.53 -1.63
CA ASP A 67 -1.33 7.14 -1.05
C ASP A 67 -2.18 6.08 -0.34
N SER A 68 -2.28 4.89 -0.94
CA SER A 68 -2.96 3.73 -0.33
C SER A 68 -2.38 3.37 1.04
N VAL A 69 -1.05 3.35 1.18
CA VAL A 69 -0.37 3.08 2.47
C VAL A 69 -0.67 4.21 3.48
N LYS A 70 -0.57 5.48 3.08
CA LYS A 70 -0.89 6.61 3.98
C LYS A 70 -2.34 6.57 4.46
N THR A 71 -3.29 6.33 3.56
CA THR A 71 -4.71 6.21 3.91
C THR A 71 -4.95 4.99 4.81
N ALA A 72 -4.22 3.89 4.60
CA ALA A 72 -4.27 2.73 5.49
C ALA A 72 -3.77 3.09 6.91
N ASP A 73 -2.69 3.87 7.05
CA ASP A 73 -2.21 4.35 8.35
C ASP A 73 -3.22 5.27 9.05
N GLU A 74 -3.95 6.09 8.30
CA GLU A 74 -5.04 6.91 8.83
C GLU A 74 -6.19 6.04 9.36
N ALA A 75 -6.59 5.00 8.60
CA ALA A 75 -7.59 4.04 9.06
C ALA A 75 -7.14 3.31 10.33
N ALA A 76 -5.86 2.96 10.42
CA ALA A 76 -5.28 2.32 11.60
C ALA A 76 -5.35 3.22 12.84
N LYS A 77 -5.07 4.53 12.68
CA LYS A 77 -5.24 5.52 13.76
C LYS A 77 -6.69 5.65 14.20
N VAL A 78 -7.64 5.67 13.25
CA VAL A 78 -9.06 5.70 13.58
C VAL A 78 -9.45 4.46 14.38
N LEU A 79 -9.02 3.27 13.97
CA LEU A 79 -9.27 2.00 14.67
C LEU A 79 -8.47 1.85 15.97
N GLY A 80 -7.39 2.61 16.15
CA GLY A 80 -6.48 2.48 17.30
C GLY A 80 -5.63 1.20 17.24
N VAL A 81 -5.31 0.73 16.03
CA VAL A 81 -4.51 -0.48 15.79
C VAL A 81 -3.16 -0.11 15.17
N LYS A 82 -2.19 -1.01 15.32
CA LYS A 82 -0.88 -0.89 14.68
C LYS A 82 -0.81 -1.81 13.47
N LEU A 83 -0.39 -1.28 12.34
CA LEU A 83 -0.18 -2.05 11.12
C LEU A 83 1.19 -2.72 11.10
N GLU A 84 1.27 -3.87 10.44
CA GLU A 84 2.55 -4.53 10.15
C GLU A 84 2.93 -4.24 8.71
N HIS A 85 3.79 -3.23 8.54
CA HIS A 85 4.36 -2.91 7.24
C HIS A 85 5.37 -3.98 6.84
N LYS A 86 5.43 -4.22 5.54
CA LYS A 86 6.41 -5.14 4.97
C LYS A 86 7.75 -4.42 4.91
N GLN A 87 8.69 -4.83 5.76
CA GLN A 87 10.06 -4.29 5.80
C GLN A 87 10.89 -4.73 4.59
#